data_AF-A0A1F7H3T1-F1
#
_entry.id   AF-A0A1F7H3T1-F1
#
_cell.length_a   1.000
_cell.length_b   1.000
_cell.length_c   1.000
_cell.angle_alpha   90.00
_cell.angle_beta   90.00
_cell.angle_gamma   90.00
#
_symmetry.space_group_name_H-M   'P 1'
#
loop_
_entity.id
_entity.type
_entity.pdbx_description
1 polymer ?
#
loop_
_entity_poly.entity_id
_entity_poly.type
_entity_poly.pdbx_seq_one_letter_code
_entity_poly.pdbx_strand_id
1 'polypeptide(L)'
;MREVDNKWFFSELPFFVKMFTFYIKGDLIVLFPLLLIIILLGILSLKFMLLMVGTYIVVRNLGEMIYWIFHQFSSRSYRPNDFGFKRLDNHAIYILMQTLAIAGVMLGSAIVFAILLFFK
;
A
#
# COMPACT_ATOMS: atom_id res chain seq x y z
N MET A 1 -0.65 10.07 -28.91
CA MET A 1 -0.48 9.42 -27.59
C MET A 1 -0.94 10.43 -26.54
N ARG A 2 -1.76 10.05 -25.55
CA ARG A 2 -2.06 10.98 -24.44
C ARG A 2 -0.73 11.28 -23.75
N GLU A 3 -0.33 12.54 -23.70
CA GLU A 3 0.84 12.96 -22.94
C GLU A 3 0.59 12.63 -21.47
N VAL A 4 1.52 11.91 -20.86
CA VAL A 4 1.50 11.63 -19.42
C VAL A 4 1.89 12.94 -18.73
N ASP A 5 0.89 13.68 -18.28
CA ASP A 5 1.06 14.92 -17.53
C ASP A 5 0.91 14.69 -16.02
N ASN A 6 1.25 15.70 -15.21
CA ASN A 6 1.11 15.63 -13.76
C ASN A 6 -0.32 15.31 -13.33
N LYS A 7 -1.31 15.86 -14.05
CA LYS A 7 -2.72 15.63 -13.77
C LYS A 7 -3.11 14.16 -13.93
N TRP A 8 -2.60 13.51 -14.97
CA TRP A 8 -2.80 12.09 -15.16
C TRP A 8 -2.06 11.27 -14.10
N PHE A 9 -0.80 11.61 -13.79
CA PHE A 9 0.04 10.85 -12.85
C PHE A 9 -0.58 10.79 -11.45
N PHE A 10 -1.03 11.93 -10.93
CA PHE A 10 -1.66 12.06 -9.61
C PHE A 10 -3.17 11.79 -9.63
N SER A 11 -3.75 11.36 -10.75
CA SER A 11 -5.19 11.05 -10.79
C SER A 11 -5.51 9.84 -9.92
N GLU A 12 -6.58 9.96 -9.14
CA GLU A 12 -7.03 8.93 -8.23
C GLU A 12 -7.49 7.66 -8.96
N LEU A 13 -7.26 6.53 -8.31
CA LEU A 13 -7.78 5.24 -8.75
C LEU A 13 -9.14 4.92 -8.11
N PRO A 14 -9.95 4.06 -8.73
CA PRO A 14 -11.16 3.53 -8.12
C PRO A 14 -10.88 2.85 -6.77
N PHE A 15 -11.85 2.88 -5.86
CA PHE A 15 -11.70 2.35 -4.49
C PHE A 15 -11.22 0.90 -4.44
N PHE A 16 -11.70 0.03 -5.34
CA PHE A 16 -11.30 -1.38 -5.36
C PHE A 16 -9.80 -1.58 -5.68
N VAL A 17 -9.20 -0.68 -6.45
CA VAL A 17 -7.76 -0.74 -6.78
C VAL A 17 -6.92 -0.28 -5.59
N LYS A 18 -7.45 0.66 -4.79
CA LYS A 18 -6.82 1.13 -3.54
C LYS A 18 -6.71 0.03 -2.48
N MET A 19 -7.55 -1.01 -2.54
CA MET A 19 -7.43 -2.18 -1.65
C MET A 19 -6.12 -2.96 -1.86
N PHE A 20 -5.54 -2.90 -3.05
CA PHE A 20 -4.22 -3.47 -3.36
C PHE A 20 -3.09 -2.46 -3.12
N THR A 21 -3.34 -1.43 -2.32
CA THR A 21 -2.37 -0.38 -1.95
C THR A 21 -1.86 0.47 -3.11
N PHE A 22 -2.62 0.57 -4.21
CA PHE A 22 -2.38 1.55 -5.28
C PHE A 22 -3.28 2.77 -5.09
N TYR A 23 -2.69 3.94 -4.88
CA TYR A 23 -3.44 5.16 -4.56
C TYR A 23 -3.66 6.06 -5.78
N ILE A 24 -2.65 6.17 -6.65
CA ILE A 24 -2.64 7.03 -7.84
C ILE A 24 -2.27 6.25 -9.09
N LYS A 25 -2.60 6.76 -10.28
CA LYS A 25 -2.19 6.11 -11.55
C LYS A 25 -0.68 5.95 -11.69
N GLY A 26 0.10 6.87 -11.15
CA GLY A 26 1.56 6.75 -11.11
C GLY A 26 2.05 5.47 -10.44
N ASP A 27 1.35 4.99 -9.40
CA ASP A 27 1.69 3.73 -8.73
C ASP A 27 1.63 2.54 -9.69
N LEU A 28 0.68 2.54 -10.62
CA LEU A 28 0.52 1.46 -11.60
C LEU A 28 1.72 1.34 -12.54
N ILE A 29 2.52 2.39 -12.73
CA ILE A 29 3.69 2.32 -13.61
C ILE A 29 4.75 1.36 -13.05
N VAL A 30 4.92 1.35 -11.72
CA VAL A 30 5.99 0.59 -11.06
C VAL A 30 5.43 -0.63 -10.33
N LEU A 31 4.35 -0.44 -9.57
CA LEU A 31 3.82 -1.48 -8.69
C LEU A 31 3.07 -2.57 -9.47
N PHE A 32 2.43 -2.23 -10.60
CA PHE A 32 1.71 -3.24 -11.39
C PHE A 32 2.68 -4.22 -12.09
N PRO A 33 3.74 -3.78 -12.80
CA PRO A 33 4.75 -4.70 -13.32
C PRO A 33 5.40 -5.53 -12.22
N LEU A 34 5.69 -4.93 -11.05
CA LEU A 34 6.24 -5.66 -9.92
C LEU A 34 5.30 -6.78 -9.45
N LEU A 35 4.01 -6.48 -9.24
CA LEU A 35 3.02 -7.47 -8.84
C LEU A 35 2.83 -8.54 -9.91
N LEU A 36 2.89 -8.18 -11.20
CA LEU A 36 2.84 -9.15 -12.29
C LEU A 36 4.04 -10.12 -12.23
N ILE A 37 5.25 -9.61 -12.02
CA ILE A 37 6.45 -10.46 -11.84
C ILE A 37 6.28 -11.38 -10.63
N ILE A 38 5.79 -10.85 -9.50
CA ILE A 38 5.51 -11.65 -8.31
C ILE A 38 4.54 -12.80 -8.64
N ILE A 39 3.44 -12.52 -9.33
CA ILE A 39 2.46 -13.55 -9.74
C ILE A 39 3.10 -14.58 -10.68
N LEU A 40 3.90 -14.14 -11.66
CA LEU A 40 4.58 -15.03 -12.61
C LEU A 40 5.58 -15.96 -11.91
N LEU A 41 6.22 -15.53 -10.82
CA LEU A 41 7.03 -16.43 -9.98
C LEU A 41 6.23 -17.59 -9.40
N GLY A 42 4.90 -17.45 -9.27
CA GLY A 42 4.02 -18.53 -8.82
C GLY A 42 4.00 -19.73 -9.74
N ILE A 43 4.32 -19.56 -11.03
CA ILE A 43 4.48 -20.65 -11.99
C ILE A 43 5.70 -21.52 -11.62
N LEU A 44 6.76 -20.91 -11.09
CA LEU A 44 7.99 -21.61 -10.69
C LEU A 44 7.88 -22.16 -9.27
N SER A 45 7.34 -21.37 -8.34
CA SER A 45 7.18 -21.75 -6.94
C SER A 45 6.09 -20.92 -6.28
N LEU A 46 4.99 -21.60 -5.92
CA LEU A 46 3.90 -20.99 -5.15
C LEU A 46 4.41 -20.43 -3.82
N LYS A 47 5.31 -21.15 -3.13
CA LYS A 47 5.92 -20.71 -1.87
C LYS A 47 6.67 -19.39 -2.05
N PHE A 48 7.49 -19.29 -3.10
CA PHE A 48 8.26 -18.09 -3.36
C PHE A 48 7.37 -16.90 -3.74
N MET A 49 6.35 -17.12 -4.57
CA MET A 49 5.34 -16.10 -4.88
C MET A 49 4.67 -15.57 -3.61
N LEU A 50 4.19 -16.46 -2.72
CA LEU A 50 3.51 -16.05 -1.50
C LEU A 50 4.44 -15.28 -0.54
N LEU A 51 5.71 -15.69 -0.43
CA LEU A 51 6.71 -14.94 0.34
C LEU A 51 6.93 -13.53 -0.23
N MET A 52 7.00 -13.41 -1.55
CA MET A 52 7.16 -12.11 -2.23
C MET A 52 5.92 -11.23 -2.08
N VAL A 53 4.70 -11.80 -2.13
CA VAL A 53 3.46 -11.08 -1.83
C VAL A 53 3.46 -10.57 -0.39
N GLY A 54 3.77 -11.43 0.59
CA GLY A 54 3.84 -11.03 2.00
C GLY A 54 4.87 -9.91 2.23
N THR A 55 6.05 -10.05 1.62
CA THR A 55 7.12 -9.04 1.68
C THR A 55 6.68 -7.72 1.03
N TYR A 56 6.01 -7.76 -0.12
CA TYR A 56 5.44 -6.58 -0.78
C TYR A 56 4.47 -5.84 0.15
N ILE A 57 3.55 -6.57 0.80
CA ILE A 57 2.59 -6.00 1.75
C ILE A 57 3.34 -5.32 2.91
N VAL A 58 4.36 -5.97 3.48
CA VAL A 58 5.19 -5.39 4.55
C VAL A 58 5.85 -4.10 4.11
N VAL A 59 6.59 -4.13 2.99
CA VAL A 59 7.35 -2.97 2.52
C VAL A 59 6.43 -1.81 2.17
N ARG A 60 5.31 -2.08 1.49
CA ARG A 60 4.36 -1.04 1.09
C ARG A 60 3.69 -0.38 2.30
N ASN A 61 3.21 -1.17 3.26
CA ASN A 61 2.60 -0.64 4.47
C ASN A 61 3.63 0.02 5.40
N LEU A 62 4.88 -0.42 5.40
CA LEU A 62 5.94 0.25 6.16
C LEU A 62 6.22 1.65 5.57
N GLY A 63 6.26 1.76 4.25
CA GLY A 63 6.37 3.06 3.56
C GLY A 63 5.21 3.99 3.89
N GLU A 64 3.97 3.49 3.86
CA GLU A 64 2.78 4.25 4.27
C GLU A 64 2.87 4.69 5.73
N MET A 65 3.26 3.80 6.65
CA MET A 65 3.42 4.13 8.06
C MET A 65 4.40 5.29 8.24
N ILE A 66 5.56 5.25 7.56
CA ILE A 66 6.56 6.31 7.58
C ILE A 66 5.99 7.60 6.98
N TYR A 67 5.31 7.51 5.84
CA TYR A 67 4.67 8.65 5.17
C TYR A 67 3.67 9.37 6.09
N TRP A 68 2.82 8.62 6.80
CA TRP A 68 1.84 9.18 7.73
C TRP A 68 2.46 9.77 8.99
N ILE A 69 3.53 9.15 9.51
CA ILE A 69 4.33 9.73 10.61
C ILE A 69 4.86 11.10 10.19
N PHE A 70 5.45 11.25 9.00
CA PHE A 70 5.94 12.54 8.54
C PHE A 70 4.81 13.58 8.40
N HIS A 71 3.62 13.19 7.98
CA HIS A 71 2.48 14.10 7.87
C HIS A 71 1.94 14.57 9.24
N GLN A 72 2.04 13.75 10.29
CA GLN A 72 1.63 14.13 11.65
C GLN A 72 2.41 15.33 12.20
N PHE A 73 3.70 15.41 11.85
CA PHE A 73 4.63 16.44 12.31
C PHE A 73 4.82 17.59 11.30
N SER A 74 4.12 17.55 10.16
CA SER A 74 4.14 18.61 9.13
C SER A 74 2.97 19.60 9.28
N SER A 75 2.73 20.46 8.29
CA SER A 75 1.74 21.56 8.31
C SER A 75 0.26 21.14 8.28
N ARG A 76 -0.05 19.84 8.39
CA ARG A 76 -1.41 19.23 8.54
C ARG A 76 -2.49 19.72 7.56
N SER A 77 -2.09 20.26 6.41
CA SER A 77 -2.98 20.89 5.44
C SER A 77 -3.68 19.89 4.51
N TYR A 78 -3.12 18.69 4.34
CA TYR A 78 -3.65 17.66 3.46
C TYR A 78 -4.73 16.80 4.15
N ARG A 79 -5.85 16.46 3.49
CA ARG A 79 -6.84 15.52 4.03
C ARG A 79 -6.97 14.32 3.09
N PRO A 80 -6.52 13.12 3.48
CA PRO A 80 -6.74 11.93 2.66
C PRO A 80 -8.18 11.45 2.74
N ASN A 81 -8.53 10.41 1.98
CA ASN A 81 -9.84 9.78 2.06
C ASN A 81 -10.11 9.33 3.50
N ASP A 82 -11.07 9.97 4.16
CA ASP A 82 -11.32 9.80 5.59
C ASP A 82 -12.32 8.68 5.91
N PHE A 83 -12.63 7.78 4.96
CA PHE A 83 -13.62 6.70 5.12
C PHE A 83 -15.00 7.19 5.60
N GLY A 84 -15.32 8.47 5.40
CA GLY A 84 -16.57 9.08 5.88
C GLY A 84 -16.48 9.70 7.29
N PHE A 85 -15.31 9.70 7.94
CA PHE A 85 -15.08 10.33 9.24
C PHE A 85 -14.97 11.87 9.16
N LYS A 86 -16.02 12.52 8.67
CA LYS A 86 -16.07 13.98 8.42
C LYS A 86 -15.91 14.85 9.67
N ARG A 87 -16.16 14.30 10.86
CA ARG A 87 -16.06 15.02 12.14
C ARG A 87 -14.67 14.98 12.77
N LEU A 88 -13.74 14.23 12.20
CA LEU A 88 -12.35 14.17 12.66
C LEU A 88 -11.52 15.25 11.97
N ASP A 89 -10.57 15.82 12.70
CA ASP A 89 -9.57 16.72 12.16
C ASP A 89 -8.50 15.93 11.38
N ASN A 90 -7.67 16.64 10.60
CA ASN A 90 -6.65 15.99 9.77
C ASN A 90 -5.63 15.22 10.62
N HIS A 91 -5.37 15.67 11.86
CA HIS A 91 -4.44 15.00 12.75
C HIS A 91 -4.93 13.61 13.15
N ALA A 92 -6.19 13.50 13.58
CA ALA A 92 -6.81 12.21 13.88
C ALA A 92 -6.84 11.29 12.65
N ILE A 93 -7.10 11.84 11.45
CA ILE A 93 -7.07 11.05 10.21
C ILE A 93 -5.67 10.52 9.91
N TYR A 94 -4.59 11.29 10.12
CA TYR A 94 -3.23 10.78 9.90
C TYR A 94 -2.85 9.68 10.89
N ILE A 95 -3.27 9.79 12.15
CA ILE A 95 -3.11 8.72 13.15
C ILE A 95 -3.85 7.46 12.69
N LEU A 96 -5.09 7.61 12.22
CA LEU A 96 -5.86 6.48 11.69
C LEU A 96 -5.12 5.79 10.53
N MET A 97 -4.63 6.56 9.56
CA MET A 97 -3.88 6.02 8.43
C MET A 97 -2.58 5.33 8.84
N GLN A 98 -1.83 5.90 9.79
CA GLN A 98 -0.65 5.27 10.35
C GLN A 98 -1.01 3.93 11.04
N THR A 99 -2.08 3.90 11.83
CA THR A 99 -2.50 2.66 12.52
C THR A 99 -2.97 1.56 11.57
N LEU A 100 -3.65 1.94 10.48
CA LEU A 100 -4.00 0.99 9.40
C LEU A 100 -2.74 0.44 8.73
N ALA A 101 -1.73 1.28 8.49
CA ALA A 101 -0.45 0.85 7.94
C ALA A 101 0.30 -0.11 8.88
N ILE A 102 0.29 0.14 10.21
CA ILE A 102 0.85 -0.79 11.20
C ILE A 102 0.16 -2.16 11.12
N ALA A 103 -1.18 -2.19 11.06
CA ALA A 103 -1.92 -3.44 10.92
C ALA A 103 -1.55 -4.18 9.63
N GLY A 104 -1.35 -3.44 8.53
CA GLY A 104 -0.87 -3.99 7.26
C GLY A 104 0.54 -4.60 7.36
N VAL A 105 1.48 -3.93 8.03
CA VAL A 105 2.84 -4.47 8.29
C VAL A 105 2.77 -5.76 9.11
N MET A 106 1.95 -5.76 10.17
CA MET A 106 1.75 -6.95 11.00
C MET A 106 1.17 -8.12 10.20
N LEU A 107 0.14 -7.87 9.40
CA LEU A 107 -0.51 -8.89 8.58
C LEU A 107 0.45 -9.45 7.52
N GLY A 108 1.17 -8.59 6.80
CA GLY A 108 2.19 -9.03 5.85
C GLY A 108 3.29 -9.86 6.50
N SER A 109 3.76 -9.45 7.68
CA SER A 109 4.81 -10.17 8.43
C SER A 109 4.29 -11.53 8.89
N ALA A 110 3.07 -11.60 9.40
CA ALA A 110 2.42 -12.85 9.81
C ALA A 110 2.28 -13.82 8.64
N ILE A 111 1.92 -13.32 7.44
CA ILE A 111 1.88 -14.14 6.22
C ILE A 111 3.27 -14.71 5.90
N VAL A 112 4.32 -13.88 5.90
CA VAL A 112 5.70 -14.33 5.65
C VAL A 112 6.11 -15.41 6.65
N PHE A 113 5.93 -15.18 7.94
CA PHE A 113 6.28 -16.17 8.97
C PHE A 113 5.46 -17.45 8.85
N ALA A 114 4.17 -17.36 8.58
CA ALA A 114 3.32 -18.54 8.40
C ALA A 114 3.78 -19.40 7.22
N ILE A 115 4.15 -18.77 6.09
CA ILE A 115 4.67 -19.50 4.92
C ILE A 115 6.01 -20.16 5.25
N LEU A 116 6.93 -19.46 5.92
CA LEU A 116 8.23 -20.01 6.29
C LEU A 116 8.11 -21.22 7.23
N LEU A 117 7.16 -21.19 8.18
CA LEU A 117 7.00 -22.21 9.21
C LEU A 117 6.20 -23.43 8.72
N PHE A 118 5.12 -23.20 7.97
CA PHE A 118 4.12 -24.23 7.69
C PHE A 118 4.08 -24.67 6.23
N PHE A 119 4.57 -23.84 5.30
CA PHE A 119 4.56 -24.16 3.88
C PHE A 119 5.92 -24.74 3.49
N LYS A 120 6.03 -26.07 3.49
CA LYS A 120 7.26 -26.76 3.09
C LYS A 120 7.40 -26.79 1.59
#